data_AF-A0A1D2TZ81-F1
#
_entry.id   AF-A0A1D2TZ81-F1
#
_cell.length_a   1.000
_cell.length_b   1.000
_cell.length_c   1.000
_cell.angle_alpha   90.00
_cell.angle_beta   90.00
_cell.angle_gamma   90.00
#
_symmetry.space_group_name_H-M   'P 1'
#
loop_
_entity.id
_entity.type
_entity.pdbx_description
1 polymer ?
#
loop_
_entity_poly.entity_id
_entity_poly.type
_entity_poly.pdbx_seq_one_letter_code
_entity_poly.pdbx_strand_id
1 'polypeptide(L)'
;MLELFSRQPEGISLADDSLLTPLPIDEEAASLSAILLDSAYYEFLKAMVRRLDGIPVLDEAAIIPFKARAWLDLSRRRGEGEKIDEKDVRKHRNDVARMLQLLTADASYALPPAVQEDMGAFVQAVAVQEDFDPRQFDVNMTRDVVVERLRAAYRL
;
A
#
# COMPACT_ATOMS: atom_id res chain seq x y z
N MET A 1 2.04 7.94 13.68
CA MET A 1 2.98 7.95 12.54
C MET A 1 2.46 8.99 11.57
N LEU A 2 3.31 9.94 11.19
CA LEU A 2 3.01 10.98 10.22
C LEU A 2 3.78 10.65 8.94
N GLU A 3 3.10 10.73 7.80
CA GLU A 3 3.66 10.38 6.50
C GLU A 3 3.67 11.61 5.59
N LEU A 4 4.83 11.92 5.01
CA LEU A 4 5.00 13.01 4.05
C LEU A 4 5.07 12.41 2.65
N PHE A 5 4.09 12.73 1.80
CA PHE A 5 4.07 12.29 0.40
C PHE A 5 4.38 13.44 -0.53
N SER A 6 5.31 13.21 -1.46
CA SER A 6 5.60 14.14 -2.56
C SER A 6 5.71 13.38 -3.87
N ARG A 7 5.38 14.03 -4.98
CA ARG A 7 5.92 13.63 -6.30
C ARG A 7 7.31 14.21 -6.49
N GLN A 8 8.05 13.71 -7.48
CA GLN A 8 9.31 14.32 -7.89
C GLN A 8 9.10 15.82 -8.22
N PRO A 9 9.81 16.74 -7.55
CA PRO A 9 9.73 18.16 -7.85
C PRO A 9 10.24 18.45 -9.26
N GLU A 10 9.60 19.41 -9.93
CA GLU A 10 10.07 19.85 -11.25
C GLU A 10 11.47 20.47 -11.15
N GLY A 11 12.34 20.10 -12.08
CA GLY A 11 13.73 20.60 -12.13
C GLY A 11 14.71 19.90 -11.19
N ILE A 12 14.30 18.88 -10.45
CA ILE A 12 15.19 18.04 -9.63
C ILE A 12 15.30 16.66 -10.26
N SER A 13 16.47 16.31 -10.77
CA SER A 13 16.78 14.94 -11.22
C SER A 13 17.52 14.22 -10.10
N LEU A 14 16.94 13.11 -9.63
CA LEU A 14 17.62 12.22 -8.68
C LEU A 14 18.67 11.38 -9.42
N ALA A 15 19.79 11.11 -8.77
CA ALA A 15 20.73 10.10 -9.25
C ALA A 15 20.13 8.70 -9.05
N ASP A 16 20.49 7.75 -9.91
CA ASP A 16 19.92 6.39 -9.94
C ASP A 16 20.06 5.64 -8.59
N ASP A 17 21.00 6.05 -7.74
CA ASP A 17 21.32 5.46 -6.42
C ASP A 17 20.85 6.32 -5.23
N SER A 18 19.96 7.28 -5.45
CA SER A 18 19.44 8.13 -4.38
C SER A 18 18.66 7.29 -3.34
N LEU A 19 19.08 7.35 -2.07
CA LEU A 19 18.49 6.57 -0.98
C LEU A 19 17.51 7.40 -0.13
N LEU A 20 16.48 6.74 0.40
CA LEU A 20 15.62 7.30 1.45
C LEU A 20 16.40 7.36 2.77
N THR A 21 16.54 8.57 3.33
CA THR A 21 17.16 8.76 4.65
C THR A 21 16.08 9.11 5.67
N PRO A 22 15.89 8.34 6.75
CA PRO A 22 14.96 8.69 7.82
C PRO A 22 15.32 10.05 8.41
N LEU A 23 14.31 10.88 8.67
CA LEU A 23 14.53 12.16 9.33
C LEU A 23 14.80 11.91 10.82
N PRO A 24 15.92 12.40 11.39
CA PRO A 24 16.16 12.28 12.82
C PRO A 24 15.24 13.28 13.54
N ILE A 25 14.20 12.77 14.19
CA ILE A 25 13.35 13.54 15.11
C ILE A 25 13.42 12.86 16.47
N ASP A 26 13.44 13.67 17.52
CA ASP A 26 13.51 13.21 18.91
C ASP A 26 12.41 12.17 19.18
N GLU A 27 12.79 11.03 19.76
CA GLU A 27 11.96 9.81 19.85
C GLU A 27 10.62 10.03 20.59
N GLU A 28 10.51 11.11 21.36
CA GLU A 28 9.31 11.49 22.11
C GLU A 28 8.25 12.21 21.26
N ALA A 29 8.55 12.64 20.02
CA ALA A 29 7.68 13.58 19.29
C ALA A 29 6.82 12.98 18.16
N ALA A 30 7.33 12.11 17.27
CA ALA A 30 6.55 11.38 16.26
C ALA A 30 7.45 10.54 15.35
N SER A 31 7.03 9.32 15.01
CA SER A 31 7.58 8.60 13.85
C SER A 31 7.12 9.30 12.56
N LEU A 32 8.09 9.87 11.83
CA LEU A 32 7.92 10.59 10.57
C LEU A 32 8.69 9.88 9.44
N SER A 33 8.01 9.66 8.32
CA SER A 33 8.61 9.16 7.07
C SER A 33 8.23 10.04 5.89
N ALA A 34 9.10 10.06 4.88
CA ALA A 34 8.86 10.76 3.62
C ALA A 34 8.96 9.76 2.47
N ILE A 35 7.96 9.75 1.61
CA ILE A 35 7.85 8.84 0.47
C ILE A 35 7.71 9.66 -0.81
N LEU A 36 8.58 9.36 -1.77
CA LEU A 36 8.46 9.88 -3.12
C LEU A 36 7.56 8.97 -3.94
N LEU A 37 6.43 9.51 -4.39
CA LEU A 37 5.46 8.80 -5.23
C LEU A 37 5.70 9.11 -6.70
N ASP A 38 5.43 8.13 -7.56
CA ASP A 38 5.23 8.42 -8.97
C ASP A 38 3.96 9.28 -9.17
N SER A 39 3.86 9.87 -10.36
CA SER A 39 2.76 10.78 -10.69
C SER A 39 1.37 10.13 -10.59
N ALA A 40 1.25 8.84 -10.90
CA ALA A 40 -0.04 8.15 -10.88
C ALA A 40 -0.52 7.94 -9.44
N TYR A 41 0.37 7.47 -8.55
CA TYR A 41 0.05 7.30 -7.12
C TYR A 41 -0.10 8.65 -6.40
N TYR A 42 0.62 9.69 -6.81
CA TYR A 42 0.46 11.03 -6.24
C TYR A 42 -0.92 11.64 -6.56
N GLU A 43 -1.36 11.56 -7.82
CA GLU A 43 -2.68 12.04 -8.19
C GLU A 43 -3.80 11.17 -7.61
N PHE A 44 -3.58 9.84 -7.52
CA PHE A 44 -4.48 8.94 -6.79
C PHE A 44 -4.60 9.34 -5.31
N LEU A 45 -3.48 9.59 -4.62
CA LEU A 45 -3.47 10.05 -3.24
C LEU A 45 -4.35 11.30 -3.09
N LYS A 46 -4.11 12.32 -3.91
CA LYS A 46 -4.85 13.59 -3.86
C LYS A 46 -6.35 13.40 -4.08
N ALA A 47 -6.74 12.49 -4.97
CA ALA A 47 -8.15 12.21 -5.26
C ALA A 47 -8.87 11.50 -4.10
N MET A 48 -8.15 10.73 -3.29
CA MET A 48 -8.72 9.93 -2.20
C MET A 48 -8.58 10.59 -0.81
N VAL A 49 -7.89 11.72 -0.70
CA VAL A 49 -7.79 12.47 0.57
C VAL A 49 -9.15 13.06 0.95
N ARG A 50 -9.57 12.78 2.18
CA ARG A 50 -10.68 13.49 2.85
C ARG A 50 -10.13 14.47 3.88
N ARG A 51 -10.86 15.54 4.16
CA ARG A 51 -10.54 16.47 5.26
C ARG A 51 -11.32 16.08 6.50
N LEU A 52 -10.61 15.85 7.61
CA LEU A 52 -11.17 15.70 8.94
C LEU A 52 -10.62 16.83 9.81
N ASP A 53 -11.47 17.75 10.26
CA ASP A 53 -11.08 18.92 11.06
C ASP A 53 -9.92 19.73 10.44
N GLY A 54 -9.94 19.85 9.11
CA GLY A 54 -8.89 20.55 8.34
C GLY A 54 -7.66 19.71 8.01
N ILE A 55 -7.52 18.53 8.61
CA ILE A 55 -6.39 17.60 8.44
C ILE A 55 -6.69 16.66 7.26
N PRO A 56 -5.77 16.51 6.29
CA PRO A 56 -5.91 15.53 5.22
C PRO A 56 -5.71 14.11 5.77
N VAL A 57 -6.66 13.22 5.51
CA VAL A 57 -6.65 11.82 5.97
C VAL A 57 -6.99 10.91 4.79
N LEU A 58 -6.34 9.74 4.74
CA LEU A 58 -6.70 8.64 3.86
C LEU A 58 -7.49 7.60 4.67
N ASP A 59 -8.52 7.04 4.07
CA ASP A 59 -9.26 5.91 4.64
C ASP A 59 -8.69 4.57 4.17
N GLU A 60 -9.28 3.49 4.66
CA GLU A 60 -8.88 2.12 4.36
C GLU A 60 -8.94 1.81 2.86
N ALA A 61 -9.96 2.31 2.16
CA ALA A 61 -10.12 2.10 0.72
C ALA A 61 -8.99 2.76 -0.07
N ALA A 62 -8.53 3.92 0.39
CA ALA A 62 -7.41 4.60 -0.21
C ALA A 62 -6.06 3.95 0.14
N ILE A 63 -5.88 3.47 1.38
CA ILE A 63 -4.60 2.93 1.87
C ILE A 63 -4.29 1.54 1.28
N ILE A 64 -5.31 0.71 1.03
CA ILE A 64 -5.11 -0.65 0.51
C ILE A 64 -4.25 -0.68 -0.77
N PRO A 65 -4.50 0.13 -1.82
CA PRO A 65 -3.64 0.17 -3.00
C PRO A 65 -2.18 0.54 -2.72
N PHE A 66 -1.91 1.47 -1.78
CA PHE A 66 -0.53 1.79 -1.39
C PHE A 66 0.17 0.61 -0.71
N LYS A 67 -0.54 -0.15 0.12
CA LYS A 67 0.01 -1.36 0.74
C LYS A 67 0.27 -2.46 -0.28
N ALA A 68 -0.62 -2.63 -1.27
CA ALA A 68 -0.42 -3.58 -2.36
C ALA A 68 0.83 -3.23 -3.19
N ARG A 69 1.01 -1.95 -3.53
CA ARG A 69 2.20 -1.46 -4.22
C ARG A 69 3.49 -1.69 -3.44
N ALA A 70 3.49 -1.34 -2.15
CA ALA A 70 4.65 -1.57 -1.28
C ALA A 70 5.00 -3.06 -1.18
N TRP A 71 3.98 -3.92 -1.12
CA TRP A 71 4.17 -5.37 -1.13
C TRP A 71 4.83 -5.86 -2.42
N LEU A 72 4.38 -5.38 -3.59
CA LEU A 72 4.96 -5.71 -4.89
C LEU A 72 6.42 -5.25 -4.99
N ASP A 73 6.72 -4.02 -4.57
CA ASP A 73 8.08 -3.48 -4.62
C ASP A 73 9.04 -4.26 -3.72
N LEU A 74 8.66 -4.49 -2.45
CA LEU A 74 9.50 -5.26 -1.51
C LEU A 74 9.68 -6.71 -1.98
N SER A 75 8.64 -7.33 -2.54
CA SER A 75 8.72 -8.69 -3.08
C SER A 75 9.67 -8.78 -4.28
N ARG A 76 9.60 -7.80 -5.20
CA ARG A 76 10.49 -7.70 -6.36
C ARG A 76 11.94 -7.50 -5.92
N ARG A 77 12.21 -6.50 -5.09
CA ARG A 77 13.56 -6.18 -4.59
C ARG A 77 14.20 -7.34 -3.83
N ARG A 78 13.40 -8.07 -3.04
CA ARG A 78 13.84 -9.30 -2.37
C ARG A 78 14.19 -10.39 -3.40
N GLY A 79 13.38 -10.54 -4.45
CA GLY A 79 13.66 -11.45 -5.56
C GLY A 79 14.93 -11.10 -6.34
N GLU A 80 15.28 -9.81 -6.40
CA GLU A 80 16.52 -9.29 -7.00
C GLU A 80 17.76 -9.45 -6.07
N GLY A 81 17.58 -9.98 -4.87
CA GLY A 81 18.67 -10.31 -3.94
C GLY A 81 18.94 -9.26 -2.87
N GLU A 82 18.09 -8.22 -2.74
CA GLU A 82 18.20 -7.26 -1.64
C GLU A 82 17.85 -7.93 -0.30
N LYS A 83 18.60 -7.57 0.76
CA LYS A 83 18.37 -8.08 2.11
C LYS A 83 17.15 -7.39 2.75
N ILE A 84 15.97 -7.92 2.45
CA ILE A 84 14.69 -7.47 3.00
C ILE A 84 14.15 -8.52 3.98
N ASP A 85 13.71 -8.07 5.17
CA ASP A 85 13.04 -8.96 6.13
C ASP A 85 11.68 -9.42 5.55
N GLU A 86 11.48 -10.72 5.50
CA GLU A 86 10.22 -11.32 5.04
C GLU A 86 9.02 -10.88 5.89
N LYS A 87 9.24 -10.54 7.17
CA LYS A 87 8.20 -9.99 8.03
C LYS A 87 7.69 -8.65 7.53
N ASP A 88 8.57 -7.79 7.02
CA ASP A 88 8.18 -6.49 6.47
C ASP A 88 7.35 -6.66 5.20
N VAL A 89 7.73 -7.60 4.33
CA VAL A 89 6.93 -7.95 3.15
C VAL A 89 5.56 -8.49 3.57
N ARG A 90 5.51 -9.52 4.43
CA ARG A 90 4.24 -10.13 4.87
C ARG A 90 3.31 -9.15 5.57
N LYS A 91 3.86 -8.19 6.31
CA LYS A 91 3.08 -7.13 7.00
C LYS A 91 2.16 -6.39 6.03
N HIS A 92 2.65 -5.96 4.87
CA HIS A 92 1.82 -5.23 3.91
C HIS A 92 0.65 -6.06 3.37
N ARG A 93 0.89 -7.34 3.02
CA ARG A 93 -0.15 -8.29 2.61
C ARG A 93 -1.21 -8.48 3.70
N ASN A 94 -0.76 -8.65 4.94
CA ASN A 94 -1.66 -8.88 6.08
C ASN A 94 -2.47 -7.62 6.42
N ASP A 95 -1.86 -6.44 6.34
CA ASP A 95 -2.53 -5.15 6.52
C ASP A 95 -3.67 -4.96 5.50
N VAL A 96 -3.45 -5.33 4.23
CA VAL A 96 -4.49 -5.30 3.20
C VAL A 96 -5.70 -6.14 3.61
N ALA A 97 -5.48 -7.38 4.06
CA ALA A 97 -6.57 -8.25 4.50
C ALA A 97 -7.30 -7.73 5.74
N ARG A 98 -6.56 -7.11 6.67
CA ARG A 98 -7.15 -6.47 7.87
C ARG A 98 -8.05 -5.30 7.48
N MET A 99 -7.57 -4.40 6.64
CA MET A 99 -8.32 -3.22 6.19
C MET A 99 -9.51 -3.60 5.31
N LEU A 100 -9.42 -4.66 4.52
CA LEU A 100 -10.52 -5.14 3.69
C LEU A 100 -11.77 -5.51 4.51
N GLN A 101 -11.60 -5.93 5.77
CA GLN A 101 -12.73 -6.18 6.68
C GLN A 101 -13.55 -4.93 6.98
N LEU A 102 -12.94 -3.75 6.87
CA LEU A 102 -13.55 -2.46 7.18
C LEU A 102 -14.35 -1.93 5.97
N LEU A 103 -14.10 -2.45 4.77
CA LEU A 103 -14.89 -2.11 3.59
C LEU A 103 -16.25 -2.83 3.64
N THR A 104 -17.29 -2.17 3.13
CA THR A 104 -18.61 -2.79 2.98
C THR A 104 -18.58 -3.91 1.93
N ALA A 105 -19.60 -4.78 1.95
CA ALA A 105 -19.68 -5.89 1.00
C ALA A 105 -19.96 -5.44 -0.45
N ASP A 106 -20.62 -4.29 -0.62
CA ASP A 106 -20.98 -3.65 -1.88
C ASP A 106 -19.99 -2.56 -2.32
N ALA A 107 -18.86 -2.41 -1.60
CA ALA A 107 -17.84 -1.44 -1.92
C ALA A 107 -17.37 -1.60 -3.38
N SER A 108 -17.19 -0.49 -4.10
CA SER A 108 -16.76 -0.51 -5.50
C SER A 108 -16.08 0.80 -5.90
N TYR A 109 -14.76 0.78 -5.95
CA TYR A 109 -13.89 1.91 -6.23
C TYR A 109 -13.29 1.80 -7.63
N ALA A 110 -13.42 2.87 -8.41
CA ALA A 110 -12.68 2.98 -9.66
C ALA A 110 -11.24 3.41 -9.35
N LEU A 111 -10.27 2.71 -9.94
CA LEU A 111 -8.85 3.03 -9.79
C LEU A 111 -8.30 3.64 -11.09
N PRO A 112 -7.32 4.55 -10.99
CA PRO A 112 -6.53 4.93 -12.16
C PRO A 112 -5.83 3.71 -12.78
N PRO A 113 -5.60 3.67 -14.11
CA PRO A 113 -5.09 2.47 -14.79
C PRO A 113 -3.85 1.84 -14.17
N ALA A 114 -2.84 2.65 -13.83
CA ALA A 114 -1.59 2.15 -13.22
C ALA A 114 -1.81 1.52 -11.83
N VAL A 115 -2.68 2.13 -11.01
CA VAL A 115 -3.02 1.62 -9.68
C VAL A 115 -3.87 0.35 -9.80
N GLN A 116 -4.75 0.28 -10.81
CA GLN A 116 -5.56 -0.90 -11.10
C GLN A 116 -4.69 -2.09 -11.55
N GLU A 117 -3.69 -1.84 -12.41
CA GLU A 117 -2.73 -2.85 -12.86
C GLU A 117 -1.94 -3.43 -11.69
N ASP A 118 -1.39 -2.56 -10.83
CA ASP A 118 -0.69 -2.99 -9.61
C ASP A 118 -1.58 -3.78 -8.67
N MET A 119 -2.82 -3.32 -8.45
CA MET A 119 -3.78 -4.05 -7.63
C MET A 119 -4.12 -5.43 -8.23
N GLY A 120 -4.25 -5.52 -9.55
CA GLY A 120 -4.42 -6.78 -10.27
C GLY A 120 -3.23 -7.72 -10.06
N ALA A 121 -2.01 -7.22 -10.21
CA ALA A 121 -0.78 -7.98 -10.00
C ALA A 121 -0.65 -8.47 -8.55
N PHE A 122 -0.97 -7.63 -7.57
CA PHE A 122 -1.01 -8.00 -6.16
C PHE A 122 -2.00 -9.14 -5.90
N VAL A 123 -3.24 -9.00 -6.39
CA VAL A 123 -4.28 -10.02 -6.20
C VAL A 123 -3.87 -11.36 -6.84
N GLN A 124 -3.29 -11.34 -8.04
CA GLN A 124 -2.78 -12.55 -8.69
C GLN A 124 -1.66 -13.21 -7.89
N ALA A 125 -0.70 -12.42 -7.38
CA ALA A 125 0.41 -12.93 -6.58
C ALA A 125 -0.06 -13.52 -5.24
N VAL A 126 -1.01 -12.87 -4.56
CA VAL A 126 -1.58 -13.36 -3.30
C VAL A 126 -2.42 -14.62 -3.49
N ALA A 127 -3.15 -14.75 -4.60
CA ALA A 127 -3.99 -15.90 -4.89
C ALA A 127 -3.21 -17.23 -4.91
N VAL A 128 -1.94 -17.21 -5.30
CA VAL A 128 -1.07 -18.39 -5.38
C VAL A 128 -0.19 -18.59 -4.14
N GLN A 129 -0.26 -17.71 -3.14
CA GLN A 129 0.53 -17.84 -1.91
C GLN A 129 -0.14 -18.81 -0.94
N GLU A 130 0.48 -19.98 -0.78
CA GLU A 130 -0.01 -21.03 0.12
C GLU A 130 0.21 -20.69 1.60
N ASP A 131 1.23 -19.87 1.91
CA ASP A 131 1.55 -19.44 3.26
C ASP A 131 0.63 -18.30 3.77
N PHE A 132 -0.32 -17.85 2.95
CA PHE A 132 -1.24 -16.78 3.30
C PHE A 132 -2.56 -17.32 3.84
N ASP A 133 -2.66 -17.40 5.17
CA ASP A 133 -3.92 -17.68 5.86
C ASP A 133 -4.33 -16.48 6.74
N PRO A 134 -5.32 -15.67 6.32
CA PRO A 134 -5.75 -14.51 7.10
C PRO A 134 -6.23 -14.81 8.52
N ARG A 135 -6.71 -16.03 8.77
CA ARG A 135 -7.21 -16.45 10.08
C ARG A 135 -6.09 -16.57 11.12
N GLN A 136 -4.84 -16.74 10.69
CA GLN A 136 -3.68 -16.81 11.59
C GLN A 136 -3.31 -15.46 12.22
N PHE A 137 -3.88 -14.35 11.71
CA PHE A 137 -3.62 -13.00 12.21
C PHE A 137 -4.91 -12.20 12.42
N ASP A 138 -5.96 -12.89 12.89
CA ASP A 138 -7.25 -12.32 13.34
C ASP A 138 -8.10 -11.66 12.23
N VAL A 139 -8.02 -12.19 11.00
CA VAL A 139 -8.91 -11.81 9.90
C VAL A 139 -9.87 -12.96 9.63
N ASN A 140 -11.18 -12.73 9.78
CA ASN A 140 -12.21 -13.76 9.63
C ASN A 140 -12.60 -14.02 8.17
N MET A 141 -11.59 -14.26 7.31
CA MET A 141 -11.75 -14.56 5.88
C MET A 141 -10.68 -15.58 5.47
N THR A 142 -10.98 -16.40 4.45
CA THR A 142 -9.94 -17.21 3.79
C THR A 142 -9.19 -16.36 2.76
N ARG A 143 -8.04 -16.85 2.28
CA ARG A 143 -7.33 -16.22 1.14
C ARG A 143 -8.26 -15.99 -0.04
N ASP A 144 -9.02 -17.00 -0.42
CA ASP A 144 -9.88 -16.92 -1.61
C ASP A 144 -10.96 -15.85 -1.43
N VAL A 145 -11.54 -15.74 -0.24
CA VAL A 145 -12.49 -14.66 0.09
C VAL A 145 -11.82 -13.29 0.03
N VAL A 146 -10.57 -13.14 0.51
CA VAL A 146 -9.81 -11.88 0.39
C VAL A 146 -9.60 -11.52 -1.08
N VAL A 147 -9.17 -12.47 -1.91
CA VAL A 147 -8.96 -12.27 -3.36
C VAL A 147 -10.24 -11.82 -4.04
N GLU A 148 -11.35 -12.54 -3.85
CA GLU A 148 -12.64 -12.20 -4.45
C GLU A 148 -13.15 -10.84 -3.98
N ARG A 149 -13.03 -10.53 -2.69
CA ARG A 149 -13.45 -9.22 -2.16
C ARG A 149 -12.60 -8.08 -2.69
N LEU A 150 -11.28 -8.27 -2.90
CA LEU A 150 -10.43 -7.25 -3.52
C LEU A 150 -10.82 -7.02 -4.98
N ARG A 151 -11.10 -8.08 -5.74
CA ARG A 151 -11.58 -7.97 -7.14
C ARG A 151 -12.88 -7.18 -7.23
N ALA A 152 -13.85 -7.53 -6.40
CA ALA A 152 -15.13 -6.83 -6.33
C ALA A 152 -14.96 -5.36 -5.92
N ALA A 153 -14.21 -5.12 -4.83
CA ALA A 153 -14.03 -3.78 -4.27
C ALA A 153 -13.31 -2.81 -5.22
N TYR A 154 -12.35 -3.29 -6.02
CA TYR A 154 -11.49 -2.45 -6.86
C TYR A 154 -11.70 -2.66 -8.36
N ARG A 155 -12.76 -3.37 -8.76
CA ARG A 155 -13.15 -3.62 -10.16
C ARG A 155 -12.02 -4.25 -10.98
N LEU A 156 -11.43 -5.32 -10.45
CA LEU A 156 -10.28 -6.05 -11.03
C LEU A 156 -10.69 -7.36 -11.71
#